data_AF-A0A661H3S4-F1
#
_entry.id   AF-A0A661H3S4-F1
#
_cell.length_a   1.000
_cell.length_b   1.000
_cell.length_c   1.000
_cell.angle_alpha   90.00
_cell.angle_beta   90.00
_cell.angle_gamma   90.00
#
_symmetry.space_group_name_H-M   'P 1'
#
loop_
_entity.id
_entity.type
_entity.pdbx_description
1 polymer ?
#
loop_
_entity_poly.entity_id
_entity_poly.type
_entity_poly.pdbx_seq_one_letter_code
_entity_poly.pdbx_strand_id
1 'polypeptide(L)'
;IGTVMGRWSGLLIGGEFDPLAKVSEGILRDVRIAIVHCLIIGYLPAALLHSLRCGRRTVYALQSSLACTVEECASLAASIRLSKSGLLVTGLVGLLLALATPYLVPPVPPTPWNPATWSPEVAWHRILGPLTMIWGWWLAYTIVTVSVRMSRIAKTLAKVDLLDLSPLAPFTQLGLTNALLLIGTPSIWSLMMIETGFGLMMFIIGGTTLIGTAFAMLTPVYGVHKRICQSKEEALGWVNGQIAEQRGSFQGSQSDLPSGRMADLVAYRGMVQDVPEWPFTLSTYTRVALYVLLPVAAWGVGVVAEEVLGRILF
;
A
#
# COMPACT_ATOMS: atom_id res chain seq x y z
N ILE A 1 -31.70 22.75 -16.78
CA ILE A 1 -31.02 21.61 -17.46
C ILE A 1 -30.25 22.07 -18.72
N GLY A 2 -30.09 23.39 -18.95
CA GLY A 2 -28.87 23.95 -19.55
C GLY A 2 -28.08 24.64 -18.44
N THR A 3 -26.75 24.61 -18.35
CA THR A 3 -25.72 23.95 -19.15
C THR A 3 -24.48 23.92 -18.25
N VAL A 4 -24.25 22.83 -17.51
CA VAL A 4 -22.92 22.57 -16.93
C VAL A 4 -21.89 22.38 -18.05
N MET A 5 -22.32 21.92 -19.24
CA MET A 5 -21.50 21.85 -20.46
C MET A 5 -21.15 23.21 -21.11
N GLY A 6 -21.93 24.27 -20.87
CA GLY A 6 -21.76 25.56 -21.55
C GLY A 6 -20.55 26.38 -21.09
N ARG A 7 -19.93 25.97 -19.97
CA ARG A 7 -18.76 26.64 -19.39
C ARG A 7 -17.43 25.93 -19.70
N TRP A 8 -17.48 24.74 -20.30
CA TRP A 8 -16.29 23.99 -20.74
C TRP A 8 -15.71 24.55 -22.04
N SER A 9 -16.50 25.29 -22.83
CA SER A 9 -16.05 25.93 -24.07
C SER A 9 -15.05 27.06 -23.84
N GLY A 10 -15.08 27.72 -22.68
CA GLY A 10 -14.10 28.74 -22.30
C GLY A 10 -12.74 28.17 -21.85
N LEU A 11 -12.67 26.86 -21.58
CA LEU A 11 -11.44 26.14 -21.22
C LEU A 11 -10.78 25.50 -22.45
N LEU A 12 -11.36 25.66 -23.64
CA LEU A 12 -10.79 25.19 -24.89
C LEU A 12 -10.04 26.34 -25.57
N ILE A 13 -8.71 26.40 -25.45
CA ILE A 13 -7.87 27.31 -26.24
C ILE A 13 -7.44 26.53 -27.48
N GLY A 14 -7.96 26.88 -28.66
CA GLY A 14 -7.62 26.19 -29.92
C GLY A 14 -8.23 24.79 -30.08
N GLY A 15 -9.24 24.44 -29.28
CA GLY A 15 -9.88 23.11 -29.34
C GLY A 15 -9.27 22.06 -28.40
N GLU A 16 -8.22 22.41 -27.65
CA GLU A 16 -7.66 21.58 -26.57
C GLU A 16 -8.07 22.11 -25.21
N PHE A 17 -8.42 21.20 -24.30
CA PHE A 17 -8.90 21.50 -22.97
C PHE A 17 -7.72 21.94 -22.10
N ASP A 18 -7.57 23.25 -21.95
CA ASP A 18 -6.50 23.87 -21.19
C ASP A 18 -7.03 24.90 -20.17
N PRO A 19 -7.64 24.42 -19.07
CA PRO A 19 -8.11 25.28 -17.99
C PRO A 19 -7.00 25.97 -17.20
N LEU A 20 -5.72 25.66 -17.43
CA LEU A 20 -4.62 25.96 -16.50
C LEU A 20 -3.39 26.61 -17.16
N ALA A 21 -3.29 26.71 -18.49
CA ALA A 21 -2.16 27.32 -19.19
C ALA A 21 -1.93 28.82 -18.92
N LYS A 22 -2.91 29.54 -18.35
CA LYS A 22 -2.78 30.99 -18.16
C LYS A 22 -2.27 31.44 -16.79
N VAL A 23 -2.17 30.57 -15.77
CA VAL A 23 -2.13 31.05 -14.37
C VAL A 23 -0.83 30.75 -13.60
N SER A 24 0.22 30.18 -14.19
CA SER A 24 1.43 29.93 -13.38
C SER A 24 2.76 29.97 -14.12
N GLU A 25 3.03 31.07 -14.82
CA GLU A 25 4.43 31.51 -14.94
C GLU A 25 4.71 32.49 -13.79
N GLY A 26 5.63 32.15 -12.88
CA GLY A 26 6.06 33.05 -11.81
C GLY A 26 6.43 32.40 -10.48
N ILE A 27 6.84 33.25 -9.54
CA ILE A 27 7.45 32.88 -8.24
C ILE A 27 6.58 31.92 -7.39
N LEU A 28 5.26 31.99 -7.50
CA LEU A 28 4.34 31.14 -6.74
C LEU A 28 4.41 29.67 -7.17
N ARG A 29 4.61 29.41 -8.48
CA ARG A 29 4.82 28.07 -9.00
C ARG A 29 6.10 27.46 -8.45
N ASP A 30 7.20 28.21 -8.54
CA ASP A 30 8.51 27.76 -8.05
C ASP A 30 8.47 27.46 -6.54
N VAL A 31 7.80 28.31 -5.75
CA VAL A 31 7.60 28.09 -4.31
C VAL A 31 6.79 26.82 -4.05
N ARG A 32 5.70 26.57 -4.78
CA ARG A 32 4.90 25.34 -4.64
C ARG A 32 5.73 24.09 -4.94
N ILE A 33 6.48 24.10 -6.04
CA ILE A 33 7.34 22.97 -6.45
C ILE A 33 8.41 22.71 -5.38
N ALA A 34 9.02 23.78 -4.83
CA ALA A 34 9.98 23.67 -3.75
C ALA A 34 9.36 23.03 -2.50
N ILE A 35 8.17 23.49 -2.08
CA ILE A 35 7.44 22.93 -0.93
C ILE A 35 7.16 21.44 -1.11
N VAL A 36 6.64 21.02 -2.28
CA VAL A 36 6.32 19.61 -2.53
C VAL A 36 7.57 18.73 -2.47
N HIS A 37 8.68 19.16 -3.05
CA HIS A 37 9.92 18.40 -2.99
C HIS A 37 10.51 18.35 -1.58
N CYS A 38 10.44 19.44 -0.81
CA CYS A 38 10.84 19.42 0.60
C CYS A 38 10.01 18.42 1.40
N LEU A 39 8.70 18.39 1.17
CA LEU A 39 7.80 17.42 1.79
C LEU A 39 8.16 15.99 1.40
N ILE A 40 8.38 15.70 0.11
CA ILE A 40 8.67 14.34 -0.34
C ILE A 40 10.04 13.84 0.13
N ILE A 41 11.06 14.72 0.13
CA ILE A 41 12.39 14.40 0.64
C ILE A 41 12.37 14.13 2.15
N GLY A 42 11.55 14.84 2.92
CA GLY A 42 11.35 14.53 4.34
C GLY A 42 10.54 13.25 4.55
N TYR A 43 9.50 13.06 3.74
CA TYR A 43 8.56 11.95 3.87
C TYR A 43 9.19 10.59 3.58
N LEU A 44 9.90 10.43 2.46
CA LEU A 44 10.36 9.11 2.02
C LEU A 44 11.35 8.43 2.99
N PRO A 45 12.37 9.10 3.54
CA PRO A 45 13.25 8.52 4.56
C PRO A 45 12.48 8.18 5.84
N ALA A 46 11.54 9.05 6.25
CA ALA A 46 10.71 8.82 7.44
C ALA A 46 9.82 7.59 7.25
N ALA A 47 9.17 7.46 6.09
CA ALA A 47 8.35 6.31 5.70
C ALA A 47 9.19 5.02 5.67
N LEU A 48 10.41 5.07 5.11
CA LEU A 48 11.31 3.93 5.06
C LEU A 48 11.69 3.45 6.47
N LEU A 49 12.13 4.38 7.33
CA LEU A 49 12.47 4.06 8.72
C LEU A 49 11.26 3.55 9.50
N HIS A 50 10.08 4.13 9.24
CA HIS A 50 8.83 3.68 9.85
C HIS A 50 8.48 2.25 9.43
N SER A 51 8.59 1.90 8.15
CA SER A 51 8.33 0.54 7.65
C SER A 51 9.26 -0.49 8.30
N LEU A 52 10.56 -0.18 8.43
CA LEU A 52 11.52 -1.06 9.13
C LEU A 52 11.19 -1.25 10.62
N ARG A 53 10.84 -0.16 11.32
CA ARG A 53 10.45 -0.22 12.73
C ARG A 53 9.15 -1.00 12.92
N CYS A 54 8.17 -0.77 12.05
CA CYS A 54 6.88 -1.46 12.06
C CYS A 54 7.08 -2.97 11.89
N GLY A 55 7.85 -3.41 10.90
CA GLY A 55 8.14 -4.82 10.69
C GLY A 55 8.76 -5.51 11.92
N ARG A 56 9.72 -4.85 12.59
CA ARG A 56 10.30 -5.39 13.85
C ARG A 56 9.28 -5.47 14.97
N ARG A 57 8.50 -4.41 15.16
CA ARG A 57 7.43 -4.36 16.18
C ARG A 57 6.40 -5.46 15.95
N THR A 58 6.04 -5.74 14.69
CA THR A 58 5.12 -6.82 14.33
C THR A 58 5.66 -8.18 14.76
N VAL A 59 6.96 -8.47 14.56
CA VAL A 59 7.55 -9.73 15.03
C VAL A 59 7.46 -9.88 16.54
N TYR A 60 7.76 -8.82 17.30
CA TYR A 60 7.62 -8.87 18.77
C TYR A 60 6.17 -9.02 19.22
N ALA A 61 5.22 -8.38 18.53
CA ALA A 61 3.79 -8.55 18.82
C ALA A 61 3.29 -9.98 18.56
N LEU A 62 3.95 -10.72 17.67
CA LEU A 62 3.62 -12.10 17.31
C LEU A 62 4.34 -13.15 18.18
N GLN A 63 5.15 -12.74 19.16
CA GLN A 63 5.96 -13.65 19.96
C GLN A 63 5.13 -14.78 20.59
N SER A 64 3.96 -14.45 21.15
CA SER A 64 3.05 -15.43 21.76
C SER A 64 2.45 -16.42 20.75
N SER A 65 2.26 -15.99 19.50
CA SER A 65 1.64 -16.79 18.44
C SER A 65 2.64 -17.67 17.67
N LEU A 66 3.90 -17.25 17.62
CA LEU A 66 4.98 -17.98 16.94
C LEU A 66 5.56 -19.12 17.79
N ALA A 67 5.22 -19.20 19.07
CA ALA A 67 5.80 -20.14 20.04
C ALA A 67 7.36 -20.08 20.07
N CYS A 68 7.93 -18.91 19.78
CA CYS A 68 9.37 -18.67 19.80
C CYS A 68 9.86 -18.29 21.20
N THR A 69 11.12 -18.59 21.49
CA THR A 69 11.82 -17.97 22.64
C THR A 69 12.10 -16.48 22.37
N VAL A 70 12.40 -15.71 23.42
CA VAL A 70 12.77 -14.29 23.31
C VAL A 70 13.97 -14.11 22.36
N GLU A 71 14.95 -15.00 22.44
CA GLU A 71 16.17 -14.97 21.62
C GLU A 71 15.90 -15.28 20.15
N GLU A 72 15.07 -16.30 19.88
CA GLU A 72 14.65 -16.64 18.51
C GLU A 72 13.86 -15.50 17.87
N CYS A 73 12.94 -14.88 18.62
CA CYS A 73 12.17 -13.77 18.11
C CYS A 73 13.01 -12.48 17.95
N ALA A 74 14.02 -12.26 18.80
CA ALA A 74 15.00 -11.19 18.59
C ALA A 74 15.84 -11.43 17.33
N SER A 75 16.28 -12.67 17.09
CA SER A 75 16.96 -13.07 15.86
C SER A 75 16.08 -12.88 14.62
N LEU A 76 14.81 -13.26 14.71
CA LEU A 76 13.84 -13.09 13.64
C LEU A 76 13.54 -11.61 13.35
N ALA A 77 13.40 -10.78 14.38
CA ALA A 77 13.27 -9.33 14.22
C ALA A 77 14.54 -8.70 13.64
N ALA A 78 15.72 -9.16 14.07
CA ALA A 78 17.01 -8.74 13.52
C ALA A 78 17.20 -9.20 12.07
N SER A 79 16.55 -10.29 11.66
CA SER A 79 16.54 -10.76 10.28
C SER A 79 15.83 -9.78 9.34
N ILE A 80 15.03 -8.83 9.85
CA ILE A 80 14.49 -7.69 9.10
C ILE A 80 15.61 -6.64 8.91
N ARG A 81 16.66 -7.03 8.21
CA ARG A 81 17.71 -6.16 7.69
C ARG A 81 17.67 -6.18 6.17
N LEU A 82 17.71 -5.01 5.57
CA LEU A 82 17.80 -4.87 4.13
C LEU A 82 19.18 -5.33 3.65
N SER A 83 19.22 -5.98 2.50
CA SER A 83 20.51 -6.31 1.89
C SER A 83 21.17 -5.02 1.42
N LYS A 84 22.46 -4.84 1.73
CA LYS A 84 23.25 -3.71 1.22
C LYS A 84 23.29 -3.71 -0.31
N SER A 85 23.44 -4.89 -0.92
CA SER A 85 23.42 -5.04 -2.38
C SER A 85 22.04 -4.70 -2.97
N GLY A 86 20.96 -5.09 -2.28
CA GLY A 86 19.59 -4.76 -2.71
C GLY A 86 19.32 -3.26 -2.69
N LEU A 87 19.76 -2.57 -1.63
CA LEU A 87 19.69 -1.10 -1.55
C LEU A 87 20.52 -0.44 -2.66
N LEU A 88 21.75 -0.91 -2.88
CA LEU A 88 22.61 -0.36 -3.93
C LEU A 88 21.98 -0.53 -5.33
N VAL A 89 21.51 -1.73 -5.67
CA VAL A 89 20.89 -2.01 -6.97
C VAL A 89 19.62 -1.19 -7.16
N THR A 90 18.72 -1.16 -6.18
CA THR A 90 17.46 -0.40 -6.29
C THR A 90 17.68 1.11 -6.29
N GLY A 91 18.68 1.60 -5.56
CA GLY A 91 19.12 2.99 -5.62
C GLY A 91 19.67 3.36 -7.00
N LEU A 92 20.52 2.52 -7.59
CA LEU A 92 21.02 2.73 -8.95
C LEU A 92 19.88 2.73 -9.99
N VAL A 93 18.90 1.84 -9.87
CA VAL A 93 17.71 1.84 -10.74
C VAL A 93 16.95 3.17 -10.61
N GLY A 94 16.72 3.65 -9.38
CA GLY A 94 16.06 4.94 -9.14
C GLY A 94 16.84 6.12 -9.72
N LEU A 95 18.17 6.13 -9.55
CA LEU A 95 19.06 7.14 -10.12
C LEU A 95 19.00 7.14 -11.64
N LEU A 96 19.15 5.97 -12.28
CA LEU A 96 19.12 5.85 -13.74
C LEU A 96 17.78 6.30 -14.32
N LEU A 97 16.67 5.92 -13.68
CA LEU A 97 15.34 6.38 -14.09
C LEU A 97 15.19 7.89 -13.96
N ALA A 98 15.69 8.50 -12.86
CA ALA A 98 15.67 9.94 -12.69
C ALA A 98 16.45 10.67 -13.80
N LEU A 99 17.62 10.14 -14.17
CA LEU A 99 18.44 10.68 -15.25
C LEU A 99 17.82 10.42 -16.65
N ALA A 100 16.99 9.40 -16.79
CA ALA A 100 16.30 9.09 -18.04
C ALA A 100 15.02 9.92 -18.25
N THR A 101 14.34 10.33 -17.17
CA THR A 101 13.07 11.09 -17.21
C THR A 101 13.01 12.23 -18.26
N PRO A 102 14.06 13.05 -18.45
CA PRO A 102 14.05 14.17 -19.41
C PRO A 102 13.87 13.77 -20.86
N TYR A 103 14.28 12.54 -21.18
CA TYR A 103 14.20 11.96 -22.51
C TYR A 103 12.87 11.23 -22.73
N LEU A 104 12.11 11.00 -21.64
CA LEU A 104 10.85 10.24 -21.65
C LEU A 104 9.61 11.15 -21.64
N VAL A 105 9.76 12.40 -21.21
CA VAL A 105 8.66 13.37 -21.10
C VAL A 105 8.72 14.35 -22.26
N PRO A 106 7.75 14.32 -23.20
CA PRO A 106 7.67 15.29 -24.28
C PRO A 106 7.27 16.68 -23.77
N PRO A 107 7.73 17.77 -24.42
CA PRO A 107 8.74 17.78 -25.49
C PRO A 107 10.14 17.51 -24.93
N VAL A 108 10.90 16.63 -25.61
CA VAL A 108 12.28 16.31 -25.20
C VAL A 108 13.18 17.51 -25.49
N PRO A 109 13.84 18.10 -24.48
CA PRO A 109 14.74 19.23 -24.70
C PRO A 109 15.95 18.83 -25.56
N PRO A 110 16.45 19.68 -26.46
CA PRO A 110 17.63 19.37 -27.28
C PRO A 110 18.90 19.19 -26.44
N THR A 111 19.01 19.90 -25.31
CA THR A 111 20.14 19.82 -24.37
C THR A 111 19.64 19.65 -22.93
N PRO A 112 19.08 18.49 -22.55
CA PRO A 112 18.36 18.32 -21.28
C PRO A 112 19.24 18.45 -20.03
N TRP A 113 20.56 18.37 -20.21
CA TRP A 113 21.58 18.45 -19.16
C TRP A 113 22.46 19.70 -19.22
N ASN A 114 22.10 20.71 -20.02
CA ASN A 114 22.82 21.98 -20.04
C ASN A 114 22.26 22.94 -18.96
N PRO A 115 22.98 23.20 -17.86
CA PRO A 115 22.46 24.03 -16.76
C PRO A 115 22.13 25.46 -17.17
N ALA A 116 22.80 26.00 -18.20
CA ALA A 116 22.53 27.34 -18.71
C ALA A 116 21.13 27.49 -19.34
N THR A 117 20.48 26.36 -19.65
CA THR A 117 19.14 26.33 -20.26
C THR A 117 18.04 25.97 -19.26
N TRP A 118 18.39 25.70 -18.00
CA TRP A 118 17.43 25.27 -17.00
C TRP A 118 16.69 26.46 -16.40
N SER A 119 15.36 26.39 -16.39
CA SER A 119 14.55 27.19 -15.48
C SER A 119 14.80 26.74 -14.02
N PRO A 120 14.45 27.55 -13.01
CA PRO A 120 14.53 27.17 -11.60
C PRO A 120 13.83 25.83 -11.32
N GLU A 121 12.64 25.63 -11.90
CA GLU A 121 11.89 24.38 -11.85
C GLU A 121 12.70 23.19 -12.40
N VAL A 122 13.29 23.33 -13.59
CA VAL A 122 14.07 22.25 -14.21
C VAL A 122 15.28 21.94 -13.35
N ALA A 123 15.99 22.96 -12.87
CA ALA A 123 17.13 22.79 -11.98
C ALA A 123 16.74 22.01 -10.71
N TRP A 124 15.59 22.33 -10.12
CA TRP A 124 15.09 21.65 -8.93
C TRP A 124 14.79 20.17 -9.18
N HIS A 125 14.09 19.83 -10.28
CA HIS A 125 13.84 18.44 -10.67
C HIS A 125 15.13 17.70 -11.02
N ARG A 126 16.13 18.36 -11.60
CA ARG A 126 17.42 17.74 -11.97
C ARG A 126 18.29 17.44 -10.75
N ILE A 127 18.24 18.30 -9.74
CA ILE A 127 19.05 18.16 -8.52
C ILE A 127 18.36 17.22 -7.53
N LEU A 128 17.07 17.43 -7.26
CA LEU A 128 16.34 16.69 -6.24
C LEU A 128 15.64 15.44 -6.77
N GLY A 129 15.25 15.40 -8.04
CA GLY A 129 14.62 14.24 -8.67
C GLY A 129 15.42 12.94 -8.50
N PRO A 130 16.74 12.92 -8.69
CA PRO A 130 17.56 11.74 -8.39
C PRO A 130 17.44 11.26 -6.94
N LEU A 131 17.47 12.18 -5.98
CA LEU A 131 17.36 11.84 -4.56
C LEU A 131 15.96 11.30 -4.23
N THR A 132 14.90 11.95 -4.72
CA THR A 132 13.52 11.51 -4.49
C THR A 132 13.27 10.13 -5.10
N MET A 133 13.80 9.87 -6.30
CA MET A 133 13.70 8.56 -6.95
C MET A 133 14.48 7.48 -6.19
N ILE A 134 15.73 7.75 -5.78
CA ILE A 134 16.50 6.79 -4.96
C ILE A 134 15.73 6.41 -3.69
N TRP A 135 15.23 7.41 -2.95
CA TRP A 135 14.47 7.18 -1.73
C TRP A 135 13.15 6.44 -1.98
N GLY A 136 12.44 6.77 -3.07
CA GLY A 136 11.22 6.09 -3.48
C GLY A 136 11.46 4.61 -3.78
N TRP A 137 12.53 4.30 -4.53
CA TRP A 137 12.92 2.93 -4.82
C TRP A 137 13.38 2.16 -3.57
N TRP A 138 14.11 2.79 -2.67
CA TRP A 138 14.45 2.19 -1.38
C TRP A 138 13.23 1.91 -0.51
N LEU A 139 12.24 2.82 -0.49
CA LEU A 139 11.00 2.61 0.23
C LEU A 139 10.22 1.42 -0.35
N ALA A 140 10.04 1.38 -1.67
CA ALA A 140 9.38 0.27 -2.35
C ALA A 140 10.08 -1.07 -2.09
N TYR A 141 11.41 -1.10 -2.22
CA TYR A 141 12.23 -2.27 -1.91
C TYR A 141 12.08 -2.73 -0.46
N THR A 142 12.06 -1.78 0.49
CA THR A 142 11.87 -2.05 1.91
C THR A 142 10.51 -2.69 2.16
N ILE A 143 9.44 -2.09 1.64
CA ILE A 143 8.08 -2.57 1.82
C ILE A 143 7.92 -3.98 1.23
N VAL A 144 8.42 -4.23 0.01
CA VAL A 144 8.37 -5.55 -0.61
C VAL A 144 9.14 -6.58 0.22
N THR A 145 10.37 -6.25 0.62
CA THR A 145 11.24 -7.18 1.36
C THR A 145 10.65 -7.52 2.73
N VAL A 146 10.19 -6.51 3.48
CA VAL A 146 9.54 -6.70 4.79
C VAL A 146 8.27 -7.52 4.64
N SER A 147 7.42 -7.19 3.66
CA SER A 147 6.14 -7.88 3.42
C SER A 147 6.33 -9.35 3.05
N VAL A 148 7.28 -9.66 2.14
CA VAL A 148 7.59 -11.03 1.75
C VAL A 148 8.15 -11.83 2.93
N ARG A 149 9.02 -11.23 3.74
CA ARG A 149 9.56 -11.90 4.93
C ARG A 149 8.48 -12.18 5.97
N MET A 150 7.59 -11.22 6.22
CA MET A 150 6.45 -11.46 7.11
C MET A 150 5.51 -12.53 6.59
N SER A 151 5.25 -12.57 5.28
CA SER A 151 4.49 -13.65 4.65
C SER A 151 5.11 -15.03 4.86
N ARG A 152 6.45 -15.12 4.88
CA ARG A 152 7.16 -16.37 5.20
C ARG A 152 7.05 -16.74 6.68
N ILE A 153 7.15 -15.76 7.58
CA ILE A 153 6.98 -15.96 9.03
C ILE A 153 5.55 -16.41 9.35
N ALA A 154 4.54 -15.86 8.66
CA ALA A 154 3.16 -16.29 8.83
C ALA A 154 2.97 -17.79 8.51
N LYS A 155 3.74 -18.34 7.56
CA LYS A 155 3.68 -19.78 7.22
C LYS A 155 4.26 -20.69 8.31
N THR A 156 5.09 -20.16 9.21
CA THR A 156 5.69 -20.92 10.31
C THR A 156 4.89 -20.79 11.62
N LEU A 157 3.69 -20.19 11.58
CA LEU A 157 2.81 -20.12 12.75
C LEU A 157 2.40 -21.53 13.20
N ALA A 158 2.79 -21.88 14.43
CA ALA A 158 2.58 -23.21 14.99
C ALA A 158 1.10 -23.59 15.04
N LYS A 159 0.26 -22.70 15.59
CA LYS A 159 -1.19 -22.93 15.71
C LYS A 159 -1.95 -21.64 15.40
N VAL A 160 -2.96 -21.75 14.56
CA VAL A 160 -3.97 -20.70 14.36
C VAL A 160 -5.23 -21.16 15.08
N ASP A 161 -5.68 -20.36 16.04
CA ASP A 161 -7.02 -20.53 16.58
C ASP A 161 -8.02 -19.96 15.57
N LEU A 162 -8.82 -20.83 14.95
CA LEU A 162 -9.81 -20.40 13.95
C LEU A 162 -10.93 -19.58 14.58
N LEU A 163 -11.21 -19.79 15.87
CA LEU A 163 -12.28 -19.08 16.58
C LEU A 163 -11.82 -17.71 17.11
N ASP A 164 -10.50 -17.49 17.20
CA ASP A 164 -9.93 -16.19 17.55
C ASP A 164 -8.77 -15.81 16.62
N LEU A 165 -9.08 -14.98 15.61
CA LEU A 165 -8.09 -14.43 14.68
C LEU A 165 -7.40 -13.16 15.19
N SER A 166 -7.74 -12.66 16.38
CA SER A 166 -7.16 -11.43 16.95
C SER A 166 -5.63 -11.44 17.02
N PRO A 167 -4.95 -12.56 17.35
CA PRO A 167 -3.49 -12.63 17.36
C PRO A 167 -2.83 -12.40 15.99
N LEU A 168 -3.60 -12.52 14.89
CA LEU A 168 -3.11 -12.31 13.52
C LEU A 168 -3.25 -10.86 13.05
N ALA A 169 -3.93 -10.01 13.82
CA ALA A 169 -4.13 -8.59 13.51
C ALA A 169 -2.83 -7.82 13.19
N PRO A 170 -1.66 -8.09 13.80
CA PRO A 170 -0.41 -7.41 13.46
C PRO A 170 -0.01 -7.55 11.98
N PHE A 171 -0.36 -8.65 11.29
CA PHE A 171 -0.09 -8.80 9.85
C PHE A 171 -0.95 -7.87 9.01
N THR A 172 -2.25 -7.78 9.33
CA THR A 172 -3.19 -6.88 8.67
C THR A 172 -2.83 -5.42 8.91
N GLN A 173 -2.42 -5.06 10.13
CA GLN A 173 -1.95 -3.71 10.47
C GLN A 173 -0.68 -3.34 9.71
N LEU A 174 0.26 -4.26 9.56
CA LEU A 174 1.47 -4.05 8.78
C LEU A 174 1.15 -3.80 7.30
N GLY A 175 0.32 -4.65 6.69
CA GLY A 175 -0.11 -4.49 5.30
C GLY A 175 -0.80 -3.14 5.07
N LEU A 176 -1.70 -2.74 5.97
CA LEU A 176 -2.38 -1.46 5.91
C LEU A 176 -1.43 -0.26 6.09
N THR A 177 -0.46 -0.38 6.99
CA THR A 177 0.56 0.66 7.22
C THR A 177 1.43 0.83 5.98
N ASN A 178 1.92 -0.27 5.39
CA ASN A 178 2.70 -0.22 4.16
C ASN A 178 1.90 0.36 2.99
N ALA A 179 0.62 0.01 2.87
CA ALA A 179 -0.27 0.61 1.88
C ALA A 179 -0.41 2.12 2.07
N LEU A 180 -0.63 2.58 3.30
CA LEU A 180 -0.71 4.00 3.62
C LEU A 180 0.59 4.75 3.30
N LEU A 181 1.74 4.13 3.59
CA LEU A 181 3.05 4.71 3.26
C LEU A 181 3.27 4.84 1.74
N LEU A 182 2.76 3.89 0.94
CA LEU A 182 2.85 3.98 -0.52
C LEU A 182 1.85 4.98 -1.09
N ILE A 183 0.64 5.11 -0.52
CA ILE A 183 -0.39 6.08 -0.94
C ILE A 183 0.01 7.52 -0.56
N GLY A 184 0.76 7.71 0.53
CA GLY A 184 1.21 9.04 0.94
C GLY A 184 2.12 9.69 -0.11
N THR A 185 2.94 8.91 -0.81
CA THR A 185 3.80 9.40 -1.91
C THR A 185 3.01 10.08 -3.04
N PRO A 186 2.08 9.42 -3.75
CA PRO A 186 1.28 10.05 -4.80
C PRO A 186 0.34 11.12 -4.23
N SER A 187 -0.07 11.04 -2.96
CA SER A 187 -0.85 12.12 -2.34
C SER A 187 -0.05 13.42 -2.25
N ILE A 188 1.23 13.37 -1.88
CA ILE A 188 2.11 14.54 -1.87
C ILE A 188 2.40 15.03 -3.30
N TRP A 189 2.71 14.11 -4.22
CA TRP A 189 2.90 14.46 -5.64
C TRP A 189 1.65 15.03 -6.29
N SER A 190 0.45 14.68 -5.79
CA SER A 190 -0.80 15.23 -6.31
C SER A 190 -0.91 16.74 -6.13
N LEU A 191 -0.15 17.35 -5.22
CA LEU A 191 -0.07 18.79 -5.07
C LEU A 191 0.60 19.49 -6.27
N MET A 192 1.31 18.75 -7.13
CA MET A 192 1.85 19.23 -8.40
C MET A 192 0.93 18.98 -9.60
N MET A 193 -0.19 18.27 -9.43
CA MET A 193 -1.07 17.82 -10.52
C MET A 193 -1.85 18.91 -11.26
N ILE A 194 -1.71 20.16 -10.84
CA ILE A 194 -2.33 21.29 -11.52
C ILE A 194 -1.63 21.58 -12.86
N GLU A 195 -0.39 21.15 -13.04
CA GLU A 195 0.38 21.51 -14.23
C GLU A 195 -0.02 20.66 -15.45
N THR A 196 -0.32 21.33 -16.56
CA THR A 196 -0.78 20.69 -17.79
C THR A 196 0.34 19.87 -18.44
N GLY A 197 -0.02 18.77 -19.10
CA GLY A 197 0.93 17.91 -19.83
C GLY A 197 1.43 16.66 -19.09
N PHE A 198 1.17 16.51 -17.78
CA PHE A 198 1.63 15.34 -17.00
C PHE A 198 0.65 14.15 -16.96
N GLY A 199 -0.50 14.21 -17.64
CA GLY A 199 -1.59 13.24 -17.50
C GLY A 199 -1.19 11.77 -17.73
N LEU A 200 -0.41 11.47 -18.78
CA LEU A 200 0.06 10.10 -19.06
C LEU A 200 1.05 9.61 -17.99
N MET A 201 2.02 10.44 -17.61
CA MET A 201 3.00 10.09 -16.58
C MET A 201 2.30 9.82 -15.25
N MET A 202 1.26 10.60 -14.94
CA MET A 202 0.45 10.42 -13.73
C MET A 202 -0.41 9.18 -13.78
N PHE A 203 -0.99 8.83 -14.92
CA PHE A 203 -1.67 7.55 -15.09
C PHE A 203 -0.72 6.38 -14.83
N ILE A 204 0.52 6.45 -15.34
CA ILE A 204 1.55 5.42 -15.13
C ILE A 204 1.98 5.37 -13.65
N ILE A 205 2.35 6.50 -13.05
CA ILE A 205 2.78 6.58 -11.64
C ILE A 205 1.64 6.16 -10.72
N GLY A 206 0.44 6.69 -10.93
CA GLY A 206 -0.75 6.38 -10.14
C GLY A 206 -1.15 4.92 -10.24
N GLY A 207 -1.20 4.38 -11.47
CA GLY A 207 -1.53 2.98 -11.72
C GLY A 207 -0.50 2.02 -11.11
N THR A 208 0.79 2.27 -11.34
CA THR A 208 1.87 1.45 -10.75
C THR A 208 1.90 1.56 -9.22
N THR A 209 1.64 2.75 -8.66
CA THR A 209 1.55 2.93 -7.20
C THR A 209 0.35 2.22 -6.60
N LEU A 210 -0.80 2.20 -7.29
CA LEU A 210 -1.99 1.48 -6.85
C LEU A 210 -1.74 -0.03 -6.84
N ILE A 211 -1.12 -0.57 -7.89
CA ILE A 211 -0.71 -1.97 -7.97
C ILE A 211 0.29 -2.29 -6.84
N GLY A 212 1.30 -1.44 -6.65
CA GLY A 212 2.29 -1.58 -5.58
C GLY A 212 1.67 -1.56 -4.18
N THR A 213 0.70 -0.68 -3.95
CA THR A 213 -0.08 -0.59 -2.71
C THR A 213 -0.87 -1.87 -2.46
N ALA A 214 -1.59 -2.38 -3.47
CA ALA A 214 -2.32 -3.63 -3.35
C ALA A 214 -1.37 -4.80 -3.03
N PHE A 215 -0.22 -4.86 -3.71
CA PHE A 215 0.80 -5.86 -3.43
C PHE A 215 1.36 -5.74 -2.01
N ALA A 216 1.69 -4.54 -1.55
CA ALA A 216 2.21 -4.27 -0.21
C ALA A 216 1.21 -4.64 0.89
N MET A 217 -0.08 -4.45 0.63
CA MET A 217 -1.16 -4.81 1.54
C MET A 217 -1.39 -6.33 1.61
N LEU A 218 -1.48 -6.98 0.45
CA LEU A 218 -1.89 -8.38 0.34
C LEU A 218 -0.75 -9.36 0.66
N THR A 219 0.49 -9.04 0.29
CA THR A 219 1.64 -9.94 0.46
C THR A 219 1.84 -10.45 1.90
N PRO A 220 1.88 -9.58 2.95
CA PRO A 220 2.09 -10.06 4.31
C PRO A 220 0.91 -10.90 4.81
N VAL A 221 -0.30 -10.60 4.34
CA VAL A 221 -1.55 -11.27 4.72
C VAL A 221 -1.73 -12.61 4.00
N TYR A 222 -1.20 -12.75 2.79
CA TYR A 222 -1.33 -13.98 1.99
C TYR A 222 -0.77 -15.22 2.71
N GLY A 223 0.33 -15.04 3.46
CA GLY A 223 0.90 -16.12 4.28
C GLY A 223 -0.06 -16.58 5.39
N VAL A 224 -0.77 -15.62 6.00
CA VAL A 224 -1.79 -15.87 7.03
C VAL A 224 -3.02 -16.55 6.42
N HIS A 225 -3.51 -16.04 5.28
CA HIS A 225 -4.62 -16.64 4.54
C HIS A 225 -4.36 -18.12 4.24
N LYS A 226 -3.16 -18.45 3.74
CA LYS A 226 -2.78 -19.85 3.50
C LYS A 226 -2.82 -20.69 4.77
N ARG A 227 -2.34 -20.16 5.91
CA ARG A 227 -2.35 -20.90 7.17
C ARG A 227 -3.78 -21.09 7.72
N ILE A 228 -4.64 -20.08 7.61
CA ILE A 228 -6.07 -20.18 7.98
C ILE A 228 -6.75 -21.26 7.15
N CYS A 229 -6.55 -21.28 5.84
CA CYS A 229 -7.13 -22.30 4.96
C CYS A 229 -6.69 -23.72 5.37
N GLN A 230 -5.40 -23.90 5.63
CA GLN A 230 -4.86 -25.19 6.10
C GLN A 230 -5.46 -25.61 7.44
N SER A 231 -5.49 -24.72 8.43
CA SER A 231 -6.08 -25.03 9.73
C SER A 231 -7.59 -25.31 9.64
N LYS A 232 -8.31 -24.63 8.75
CA LYS A 232 -9.73 -24.87 8.48
C LYS A 232 -9.96 -26.24 7.86
N GLU A 233 -9.13 -26.64 6.89
CA GLU A 233 -9.18 -27.97 6.28
C GLU A 233 -8.88 -29.08 7.28
N GLU A 234 -7.83 -28.91 8.10
CA GLU A 234 -7.47 -29.84 9.19
C GLU A 234 -8.62 -29.99 10.21
N ALA A 235 -9.20 -28.88 10.65
CA ALA A 235 -10.32 -28.87 11.60
C ALA A 235 -11.57 -29.53 11.01
N LEU A 236 -11.96 -29.19 9.78
CA LEU A 236 -13.12 -29.79 9.13
C LEU A 236 -12.92 -31.28 8.86
N GLY A 237 -11.71 -31.69 8.46
CA GLY A 237 -11.36 -33.11 8.28
C GLY A 237 -11.53 -33.89 9.58
N TRP A 238 -11.01 -33.36 10.70
CA TRP A 238 -11.17 -33.96 12.02
C TRP A 238 -12.64 -34.06 12.44
N VAL A 239 -13.42 -32.97 12.33
CA VAL A 239 -14.84 -32.97 12.73
C VAL A 239 -15.67 -33.93 11.87
N ASN A 240 -15.43 -33.95 10.56
CA ASN A 240 -16.14 -34.86 9.66
C ASN A 240 -15.82 -36.33 9.98
N GLY A 241 -14.58 -36.64 10.36
CA GLY A 241 -14.20 -37.97 10.86
C GLY A 241 -14.98 -38.36 12.11
N GLN A 242 -15.02 -37.48 13.12
CA GLN A 242 -15.76 -37.72 14.36
C GLN A 242 -17.27 -37.90 14.13
N ILE A 243 -17.86 -37.09 13.24
CA ILE A 243 -19.28 -37.22 12.86
C ILE A 243 -19.53 -38.56 12.17
N ALA A 244 -18.64 -39.00 11.29
CA ALA A 244 -18.78 -40.28 10.59
C ALA A 244 -18.72 -41.48 11.55
N GLU A 245 -17.79 -41.46 12.51
CA GLU A 245 -17.68 -42.49 13.56
C GLU A 245 -18.96 -42.55 14.42
N GLN A 246 -19.45 -41.39 14.87
CA GLN A 246 -20.67 -41.34 15.68
C GLN A 246 -21.94 -41.72 14.91
N ARG A 247 -21.98 -41.46 13.59
CA ARG A 247 -23.12 -41.89 12.76
C ARG A 247 -23.26 -43.41 12.74
N GLY A 248 -22.14 -44.14 12.73
CA GLY A 248 -22.14 -45.60 12.80
C GLY A 248 -22.74 -46.14 14.11
N SER A 249 -22.47 -45.47 15.24
CA SER A 249 -23.00 -45.89 16.54
C SER A 249 -24.49 -45.57 16.74
N PHE A 250 -25.04 -44.55 16.08
CA PHE A 250 -26.49 -44.25 16.10
C PHE A 250 -27.34 -45.27 15.33
N GLN A 251 -26.75 -46.00 14.38
CA GLN A 251 -27.45 -47.06 13.63
C GLN A 251 -27.44 -48.42 14.36
N GLY A 252 -26.58 -48.59 15.37
CA GLY A 252 -26.56 -49.74 16.27
C GLY A 252 -27.44 -49.51 17.50
N SER A 253 -28.09 -50.55 18.00
CA SER A 253 -29.03 -50.52 19.13
C SER A 253 -28.38 -50.29 20.52
N GLN A 254 -27.31 -49.49 20.61
CA GLN A 254 -26.64 -49.14 21.87
C GLN A 254 -26.94 -47.68 22.25
N SER A 255 -27.84 -47.53 23.22
CA SER A 255 -28.42 -46.29 23.72
C SER A 255 -27.61 -45.54 24.80
N ASP A 256 -26.33 -45.88 24.99
CA ASP A 256 -25.51 -45.33 26.10
C ASP A 256 -24.59 -44.16 25.71
N LEU A 257 -24.68 -43.65 24.48
CA LEU A 257 -23.89 -42.48 24.05
C LEU A 257 -24.51 -41.15 24.52
N PRO A 258 -23.70 -40.18 25.00
CA PRO A 258 -24.21 -38.86 25.41
C PRO A 258 -24.90 -38.14 24.26
N SER A 259 -26.21 -37.90 24.40
CA SER A 259 -27.11 -37.29 23.40
C SER A 259 -26.64 -35.92 22.85
N GLY A 260 -25.74 -35.21 23.52
CA GLY A 260 -25.29 -33.87 23.12
C GLY A 260 -24.10 -33.82 22.16
N ARG A 261 -23.27 -34.87 22.11
CA ARG A 261 -21.95 -34.80 21.43
C ARG A 261 -22.05 -34.59 19.92
N MET A 262 -23.06 -35.16 19.26
CA MET A 262 -23.28 -34.95 17.82
C MET A 262 -23.69 -33.50 17.53
N ALA A 263 -24.57 -32.93 18.36
CA ALA A 263 -24.98 -31.54 18.22
C ALA A 263 -23.79 -30.59 18.40
N ASP A 264 -22.91 -30.86 19.38
CA ASP A 264 -21.68 -30.09 19.61
C ASP A 264 -20.73 -30.15 18.41
N LEU A 265 -20.55 -31.33 17.81
CA LEU A 265 -19.71 -31.49 16.61
C LEU A 265 -20.28 -30.74 15.40
N VAL A 266 -21.60 -30.79 15.18
CA VAL A 266 -22.26 -30.05 14.09
C VAL A 266 -22.16 -28.55 14.33
N ALA A 267 -22.36 -28.08 15.56
CA ALA A 267 -22.20 -26.68 15.92
C ALA A 267 -20.75 -26.21 15.70
N TYR A 268 -19.76 -26.98 16.16
CA TYR A 268 -18.34 -26.66 15.94
C TYR A 268 -17.96 -26.66 14.46
N ARG A 269 -18.48 -27.60 13.65
CA ARG A 269 -18.32 -27.57 12.19
C ARG A 269 -18.85 -26.27 11.59
N GLY A 270 -20.05 -25.85 11.98
CA GLY A 270 -20.66 -24.59 11.52
C GLY A 270 -19.78 -23.40 11.87
N MET A 271 -19.34 -23.30 13.13
CA MET A 271 -18.43 -22.24 13.58
C MET A 271 -17.16 -22.18 12.74
N VAL A 272 -16.51 -23.33 12.47
CA VAL A 272 -15.30 -23.40 11.64
C VAL A 272 -15.58 -23.00 10.19
N GLN A 273 -16.72 -23.39 9.61
CA GLN A 273 -17.10 -23.04 8.23
C GLN A 273 -17.30 -21.54 8.06
N ASP A 274 -17.85 -20.87 9.07
CA ASP A 274 -18.14 -19.44 9.04
C ASP A 274 -16.92 -18.55 9.26
N VAL A 275 -15.77 -19.12 9.67
CA VAL A 275 -14.52 -18.35 9.82
C VAL A 275 -14.04 -17.82 8.47
N PRO A 276 -13.82 -16.50 8.34
CA PRO A 276 -13.32 -15.90 7.11
C PRO A 276 -11.87 -16.32 6.85
N GLU A 277 -11.57 -16.67 5.60
CA GLU A 277 -10.22 -17.10 5.20
C GLU A 277 -9.23 -15.94 5.08
N TRP A 278 -9.73 -14.72 4.88
CA TRP A 278 -8.92 -13.51 4.86
C TRP A 278 -9.05 -12.79 6.20
N PRO A 279 -7.92 -12.42 6.85
CA PRO A 279 -7.93 -11.74 8.15
C PRO A 279 -8.22 -10.24 8.00
N PHE A 280 -9.20 -9.90 7.16
CA PHE A 280 -9.67 -8.54 6.96
C PHE A 280 -11.02 -8.36 7.64
N THR A 281 -11.13 -7.29 8.41
CA THR A 281 -12.40 -6.87 9.01
C THR A 281 -13.07 -5.82 8.13
N LEU A 282 -14.36 -5.58 8.34
CA LEU A 282 -15.07 -4.45 7.70
C LEU A 282 -14.33 -3.12 7.91
N SER A 283 -13.80 -2.90 9.13
CA SER A 283 -12.98 -1.72 9.46
C SER A 283 -11.73 -1.61 8.57
N THR A 284 -11.09 -2.73 8.24
CA THR A 284 -9.94 -2.73 7.33
C THR A 284 -10.32 -2.29 5.93
N TYR A 285 -11.42 -2.81 5.37
CA TYR A 285 -11.90 -2.41 4.05
C TYR A 285 -12.24 -0.92 3.99
N THR A 286 -12.92 -0.40 5.01
CA THR A 286 -13.23 1.04 5.10
C THR A 286 -11.97 1.88 5.12
N ARG A 287 -10.94 1.51 5.89
CA ARG A 287 -9.66 2.25 5.93
C ARG A 287 -8.96 2.23 4.57
N VAL A 288 -8.94 1.09 3.89
CA VAL A 288 -8.33 0.98 2.55
C VAL A 288 -9.07 1.85 1.55
N ALA A 289 -10.40 1.81 1.54
CA ALA A 289 -11.22 2.66 0.70
C ALA A 289 -10.92 4.15 0.95
N LEU A 290 -10.88 4.56 2.22
CA LEU A 290 -10.53 5.93 2.59
C LEU A 290 -9.11 6.31 2.12
N TYR A 291 -8.14 5.41 2.24
CA TYR A 291 -6.77 5.69 1.80
C TYR A 291 -6.68 5.83 0.28
N VAL A 292 -7.34 4.97 -0.49
CA VAL A 292 -7.37 5.07 -1.96
C VAL A 292 -8.06 6.36 -2.41
N LEU A 293 -9.01 6.87 -1.63
CA LEU A 293 -9.67 8.14 -1.90
C LEU A 293 -8.79 9.37 -1.57
N LEU A 294 -7.74 9.24 -0.74
CA LEU A 294 -6.90 10.38 -0.35
C LEU A 294 -6.26 11.11 -1.54
N PRO A 295 -5.58 10.45 -2.50
CA PRO A 295 -5.01 11.14 -3.66
C PRO A 295 -6.08 11.82 -4.51
N VAL A 296 -7.24 11.19 -4.68
CA VAL A 296 -8.35 11.73 -5.48
C VAL A 296 -8.93 12.97 -4.82
N ALA A 297 -9.15 12.93 -3.51
CA ALA A 297 -9.63 14.06 -2.74
C ALA A 297 -8.61 15.20 -2.70
N ALA A 298 -7.32 14.89 -2.52
CA ALA A 298 -6.24 15.88 -2.53
C ALA A 298 -6.17 16.61 -3.87
N TRP A 299 -6.27 15.86 -4.99
CA TRP A 299 -6.35 16.45 -6.32
C TRP A 299 -7.59 17.33 -6.50
N GLY A 300 -8.78 16.83 -6.13
CA GLY A 300 -10.03 17.57 -6.25
C GLY A 300 -10.03 18.88 -5.45
N VAL A 301 -9.46 18.87 -4.24
CA VAL A 301 -9.29 20.08 -3.42
C VAL A 301 -8.35 21.09 -4.10
N GLY A 302 -7.26 20.62 -4.70
CA GLY A 302 -6.33 21.49 -5.45
C GLY A 302 -7.03 22.24 -6.59
N VAL A 303 -7.80 21.52 -7.41
CA VAL A 303 -8.56 22.12 -8.53
C VAL A 303 -9.57 23.16 -8.03
N VAL A 304 -10.32 22.85 -6.96
CA VAL A 304 -11.33 23.78 -6.42
C VAL A 304 -10.68 25.02 -5.79
N ALA A 305 -9.58 24.86 -5.05
CA ALA A 305 -8.90 25.98 -4.40
C ALA A 305 -8.38 27.01 -5.41
N GLU A 306 -7.83 26.55 -6.54
CA GLU A 306 -7.36 27.44 -7.60
C GLU A 306 -8.48 28.20 -8.29
N GLU A 307 -9.61 27.53 -8.57
CA GLU A 307 -10.78 28.17 -9.16
C GLU A 307 -11.35 29.27 -8.24
N VAL A 308 -11.36 29.04 -6.92
CA VAL A 308 -11.82 30.04 -5.94
C VAL A 308 -10.86 31.22 -5.85
N LEU A 309 -9.55 30.96 -5.75
CA LEU A 309 -8.54 32.02 -5.69
C LEU A 309 -8.54 32.86 -6.98
N GLY A 310 -8.68 32.21 -8.14
CA GLY A 310 -8.81 32.89 -9.42
C GLY A 310 -9.98 33.85 -9.46
N ARG A 311 -11.13 33.48 -8.89
CA ARG A 311 -12.33 34.35 -8.82
C ARG A 311 -12.25 35.50 -7.80
N ILE A 312 -11.38 35.38 -6.80
CA ILE A 312 -11.23 36.42 -5.76
C ILE A 312 -10.19 37.45 -6.20
N LEU A 313 -9.15 37.01 -6.90
CA LEU A 313 -8.00 37.85 -7.28
C LEU A 313 -8.15 38.52 -8.65
N PHE A 314 -9.02 38.03 -9.53
CA PHE A 314 -9.28 38.55 -10.88
C PHE A 314 -10.78 38.70 -11.14
#